data_AF-A0A0G3HB62-F1
#
_entry.id   AF-A0A0G3HB62-F1
#
_cell.length_a   1.000
_cell.length_b   1.000
_cell.length_c   1.000
_cell.angle_alpha   90.00
_cell.angle_beta   90.00
_cell.angle_gamma   90.00
#
_symmetry.space_group_name_H-M   'P 1'
#
loop_
_entity.id
_entity.type
_entity.pdbx_description
1 polymer ?
#
loop_
_entity_poly.entity_id
_entity_poly.type
_entity_poly.pdbx_seq_one_letter_code
_entity_poly.pdbx_strand_id
1 'polypeptide(L)'
;MIASSRRARRLGSAAVSMIALTSGLVACTPGDTDGLTTEASPTATSAATSTTTTSTSPTASSSAPASTTSPTGSTTTATAEPSLDPAELGEGVAAARQRFSTLAPDSLWAKMEVCNETTVEDVVDCQGRDIGQFQLSDSSAKAARTTKMLTELRTSTVVTDNGEFVVGWTVLGTDAMIYVVDNSTGQVLQQMLPSDIAEPSDRIRELGLA
;
A
#
# COMPACT_ATOMS: atom_id res chain seq x y z
N MET A 1 9.20 51.28 -52.09
CA MET A 1 8.17 50.69 -52.97
C MET A 1 7.35 49.69 -52.16
N ILE A 2 6.04 49.97 -52.02
CA ILE A 2 4.88 49.04 -52.00
C ILE A 2 4.93 47.93 -50.93
N ALA A 3 4.31 48.08 -49.75
CA ALA A 3 2.87 48.02 -49.42
C ALA A 3 2.29 46.59 -49.27
N SER A 4 1.81 46.33 -48.04
CA SER A 4 0.53 45.69 -47.66
C SER A 4 -0.01 44.53 -48.51
N SER A 5 -0.41 43.43 -47.85
CA SER A 5 -1.84 43.16 -47.61
C SER A 5 -2.14 41.81 -46.93
N ARG A 6 -3.20 41.88 -46.12
CA ARG A 6 -3.89 40.84 -45.36
C ARG A 6 -4.59 39.85 -46.31
N ARG A 7 -4.78 38.60 -45.88
CA ARG A 7 -6.04 37.88 -46.14
C ARG A 7 -6.55 37.19 -44.88
N ALA A 8 -7.71 37.68 -44.47
CA ALA A 8 -8.63 37.09 -43.51
C ALA A 8 -9.61 36.15 -44.24
N ARG A 9 -10.44 35.48 -43.41
CA ARG A 9 -11.73 34.77 -43.68
C ARG A 9 -11.58 33.25 -43.82
N ARG A 10 -12.44 32.42 -43.20
CA ARG A 10 -13.81 32.66 -42.68
C ARG A 10 -14.24 31.55 -41.70
N LEU A 11 -15.21 31.94 -40.87
CA LEU A 11 -16.04 31.19 -39.93
C LEU A 11 -16.65 29.88 -40.49
N GLY A 12 -16.88 28.91 -39.59
CA GLY A 12 -17.91 27.87 -39.69
C GLY A 12 -18.41 27.49 -38.30
N SER A 13 -19.72 27.65 -38.07
CA SER A 13 -20.41 27.65 -36.78
C SER A 13 -20.80 26.26 -36.24
N ALA A 14 -20.88 26.19 -34.91
CA ALA A 14 -21.91 25.56 -34.06
C ALA A 14 -22.50 24.17 -34.40
N ALA A 15 -22.39 23.25 -33.43
CA ALA A 15 -23.51 22.41 -33.01
C ALA A 15 -23.37 22.07 -31.51
N VAL A 16 -24.29 22.61 -30.72
CA VAL A 16 -24.55 22.24 -29.32
C VAL A 16 -25.36 20.95 -29.32
N SER A 17 -25.00 19.97 -28.49
CA SER A 17 -25.94 18.92 -28.08
C SER A 17 -25.79 18.67 -26.58
N MET A 18 -26.72 19.25 -25.84
CA MET A 18 -27.05 18.87 -24.47
C MET A 18 -27.82 17.55 -24.53
N ILE A 19 -27.32 16.51 -23.84
CA ILE A 19 -28.15 15.36 -23.48
C ILE A 19 -28.30 15.38 -21.97
N ALA A 20 -29.55 15.56 -21.58
CA ALA A 20 -30.05 15.72 -20.23
C ALA A 20 -30.61 14.39 -19.70
N LEU A 21 -30.24 14.09 -18.45
CA LEU A 21 -30.94 13.31 -17.40
C LEU A 21 -31.40 11.87 -17.69
N THR A 22 -31.04 10.95 -16.78
CA THR A 22 -32.01 10.31 -15.87
C THR A 22 -31.30 9.63 -14.69
N SER A 23 -31.65 10.06 -13.48
CA SER A 23 -31.30 9.44 -12.21
C SER A 23 -32.18 8.22 -11.98
N GLY A 24 -31.58 7.05 -11.74
CA GLY A 24 -32.27 5.86 -11.24
C GLY A 24 -31.86 5.59 -9.80
N LEU A 25 -32.67 6.07 -8.84
CA LEU A 25 -32.60 5.63 -7.43
C LEU A 25 -33.28 4.26 -7.34
N VAL A 26 -32.53 3.20 -7.03
CA VAL A 26 -33.11 1.93 -6.54
C VAL A 26 -33.24 2.04 -5.03
N ALA A 27 -34.43 2.44 -4.58
CA ALA A 27 -34.89 2.23 -3.22
C ALA A 27 -35.72 0.94 -3.20
N CYS A 28 -35.28 -0.09 -2.48
CA CYS A 28 -36.09 -1.25 -2.13
C CYS A 28 -36.32 -1.23 -0.62
N THR A 29 -37.41 -0.58 -0.23
CA THR A 29 -38.04 -0.72 1.09
C THR A 29 -39.03 -1.90 1.06
N PRO A 30 -39.29 -2.55 2.21
CA PRO A 30 -39.93 -3.85 2.31
C PRO A 30 -41.47 -3.78 2.35
N GLY A 31 -42.12 -4.88 1.96
CA GLY A 31 -43.55 -5.17 2.15
C GLY A 31 -43.96 -6.34 1.24
N ASP A 32 -44.12 -7.55 1.79
CA ASP A 32 -45.42 -8.16 2.13
C ASP A 32 -46.34 -8.23 0.89
N THR A 33 -46.80 -9.38 0.39
CA THR A 33 -47.56 -10.39 1.13
C THR A 33 -47.79 -11.62 0.23
N ASP A 34 -48.00 -12.76 0.90
CA ASP A 34 -48.95 -13.84 0.59
C ASP A 34 -48.51 -15.07 -0.22
N GLY A 35 -48.61 -16.20 0.48
CA GLY A 35 -48.31 -17.54 0.01
C GLY A 35 -48.54 -18.59 1.11
N LEU A 36 -49.75 -18.57 1.68
CA LEU A 36 -50.51 -19.68 2.31
C LEU A 36 -49.79 -21.01 2.62
N THR A 37 -49.89 -21.48 3.88
CA THR A 37 -50.61 -22.72 4.33
C THR A 37 -49.92 -23.43 5.53
N THR A 38 -50.61 -23.38 6.68
CA THR A 38 -50.82 -24.47 7.69
C THR A 38 -49.71 -24.97 8.63
N GLU A 39 -49.86 -24.55 9.90
CA GLU A 39 -50.07 -25.37 11.12
C GLU A 39 -49.01 -26.40 11.59
N ALA A 40 -48.32 -26.08 12.69
CA ALA A 40 -48.32 -26.87 13.94
C ALA A 40 -47.59 -26.11 15.07
N SER A 41 -48.19 -26.09 16.27
CA SER A 41 -47.68 -25.51 17.51
C SER A 41 -47.01 -26.60 18.40
N PRO A 42 -46.58 -26.32 19.64
CA PRO A 42 -45.19 -26.11 20.06
C PRO A 42 -44.62 -27.32 20.84
N THR A 43 -43.31 -27.37 21.07
CA THR A 43 -42.74 -28.22 22.14
C THR A 43 -41.54 -27.54 22.80
N ALA A 44 -41.49 -27.74 24.12
CA ALA A 44 -40.80 -26.95 25.11
C ALA A 44 -39.41 -27.49 25.49
N THR A 45 -38.67 -26.66 26.23
CA THR A 45 -37.80 -27.02 27.37
C THR A 45 -36.54 -27.87 27.09
N SER A 46 -35.37 -27.26 27.32
CA SER A 46 -34.52 -27.61 28.46
C SER A 46 -33.40 -26.59 28.68
N ALA A 47 -33.37 -26.06 29.90
CA ALA A 47 -32.23 -25.39 30.48
C ALA A 47 -31.19 -26.41 30.94
N ALA A 48 -29.91 -26.07 30.87
CA ALA A 48 -28.87 -26.66 31.71
C ALA A 48 -27.82 -25.61 32.05
N THR A 49 -27.77 -25.32 33.35
CA THR A 49 -26.84 -24.46 34.09
C THR A 49 -25.55 -25.22 34.39
N SER A 50 -24.56 -24.48 34.94
CA SER A 50 -23.49 -24.91 35.88
C SER A 50 -22.15 -25.36 35.26
N THR A 51 -20.96 -25.09 35.80
CA THR A 51 -20.45 -24.24 36.90
C THR A 51 -18.91 -24.19 36.80
N THR A 52 -18.35 -23.08 37.29
CA THR A 52 -17.05 -22.87 37.97
C THR A 52 -16.11 -24.06 38.19
N THR A 53 -14.81 -23.88 37.93
CA THR A 53 -13.73 -24.25 38.87
C THR A 53 -12.52 -23.32 38.74
N THR A 54 -12.11 -22.83 39.91
CA THR A 54 -10.88 -22.11 40.25
C THR A 54 -9.71 -23.08 40.39
N SER A 55 -8.49 -22.64 40.09
CA SER A 55 -7.29 -23.13 40.79
C SER A 55 -6.18 -22.08 40.83
N THR A 56 -5.58 -22.02 41.99
CA THR A 56 -4.70 -21.01 42.57
C THR A 56 -3.21 -21.38 42.44
N SER A 57 -2.38 -20.33 42.36
CA SER A 57 -0.93 -20.12 42.69
C SER A 57 -0.27 -21.08 43.73
N PRO A 58 1.07 -21.13 43.98
CA PRO A 58 2.11 -20.07 43.79
C PRO A 58 3.56 -20.55 43.48
N THR A 59 4.54 -19.62 43.63
CA THR A 59 5.98 -19.76 44.04
C THR A 59 6.93 -19.07 43.02
N ALA A 60 7.46 -17.84 43.20
CA ALA A 60 8.34 -17.21 44.20
C ALA A 60 9.86 -17.29 43.90
N SER A 61 10.44 -16.10 43.70
CA SER A 61 11.82 -15.60 43.93
C SER A 61 13.07 -16.35 43.46
N SER A 62 13.94 -15.63 42.72
CA SER A 62 15.26 -15.27 43.25
C SER A 62 15.87 -14.04 42.54
N SER A 63 16.34 -13.10 43.34
CA SER A 63 17.14 -11.92 43.00
C SER A 63 18.60 -12.28 42.69
N ALA A 64 19.28 -11.47 41.86
CA ALA A 64 20.54 -10.77 42.20
C ALA A 64 21.03 -9.83 41.07
N PRO A 65 21.62 -8.66 41.38
CA PRO A 65 22.10 -7.63 40.43
C PRO A 65 23.64 -7.55 40.33
N ALA A 66 24.13 -6.55 39.56
CA ALA A 66 25.52 -6.05 39.37
C ALA A 66 26.19 -6.55 38.06
N SER A 67 26.86 -5.77 37.21
CA SER A 67 27.60 -4.49 37.35
C SER A 67 27.64 -3.76 35.99
N THR A 68 27.49 -2.42 35.90
CA THR A 68 28.59 -1.44 35.60
C THR A 68 29.68 -2.02 34.66
N THR A 69 29.99 -1.47 33.48
CA THR A 69 30.51 -0.11 33.23
C THR A 69 30.64 0.14 31.71
N SER A 70 30.13 1.28 31.25
CA SER A 70 30.67 2.23 30.24
C SER A 70 30.99 1.85 28.76
N PRO A 71 30.91 2.87 27.88
CA PRO A 71 30.71 2.72 26.44
C PRO A 71 32.04 2.65 25.70
N THR A 72 32.13 1.77 24.71
CA THR A 72 33.14 1.90 23.65
C THR A 72 32.37 2.05 22.36
N GLY A 73 32.42 3.26 21.82
CA GLY A 73 31.86 3.61 20.52
C GLY A 73 32.36 2.63 19.48
N SER A 74 31.47 1.77 19.04
CA SER A 74 31.63 1.15 17.74
C SER A 74 31.13 2.17 16.75
N THR A 75 32.09 2.88 16.18
CA THR A 75 31.97 3.68 14.98
C THR A 75 31.04 2.94 14.02
N THR A 76 29.81 3.43 13.91
CA THR A 76 28.89 3.06 12.85
C THR A 76 29.62 3.37 11.56
N THR A 77 30.19 2.33 10.96
CA THR A 77 30.68 2.43 9.60
C THR A 77 29.41 2.39 8.78
N ALA A 78 28.76 3.56 8.70
CA ALA A 78 27.80 3.83 7.65
C ALA A 78 28.61 3.66 6.37
N THR A 79 28.51 2.47 5.78
CA THR A 79 28.78 2.29 4.36
C THR A 79 27.77 3.20 3.68
N ALA A 80 28.16 4.45 3.49
CA ALA A 80 27.41 5.39 2.68
C ALA A 80 27.41 4.77 1.29
N GLU A 81 26.24 4.25 0.89
CA GLU A 81 26.00 4.00 -0.52
C GLU A 81 26.36 5.28 -1.30
N PRO A 82 26.99 5.15 -2.47
CA PRO A 82 27.27 6.30 -3.30
C PRO A 82 25.95 7.03 -3.56
N SER A 83 25.82 8.23 -3.01
CA SER A 83 24.62 9.04 -3.17
C SER A 83 24.47 9.36 -4.64
N LEU A 84 23.42 8.82 -5.28
CA LEU A 84 23.16 9.10 -6.69
C LEU A 84 22.94 10.60 -6.90
N ASP A 85 23.65 11.17 -7.87
CA ASP A 85 23.46 12.55 -8.25
C ASP A 85 22.10 12.72 -8.95
N PRO A 86 21.24 13.65 -8.50
CA PRO A 86 19.92 13.86 -9.11
C PRO A 86 20.00 14.36 -10.57
N ALA A 87 21.15 14.85 -11.01
CA ALA A 87 21.39 15.24 -12.40
C ALA A 87 21.54 14.06 -13.36
N GLU A 88 21.86 12.86 -12.85
CA GLU A 88 21.91 11.63 -13.65
C GLU A 88 20.55 10.89 -13.68
N LEU A 89 19.65 11.25 -12.77
CA LEU A 89 18.28 10.76 -12.74
C LEU A 89 17.40 11.65 -13.62
N GLY A 90 16.48 11.05 -14.39
CA GLY A 90 15.47 11.81 -15.11
C GLY A 90 14.65 12.69 -14.14
N GLU A 91 14.19 13.87 -14.58
CA GLU A 91 13.53 14.87 -13.72
C GLU A 91 12.39 14.27 -12.86
N GLY A 92 11.54 13.42 -13.46
CA GLY A 92 10.47 12.73 -12.74
C GLY A 92 10.97 11.75 -11.68
N VAL A 93 12.06 11.01 -11.96
CA VAL A 93 12.66 10.07 -11.00
C VAL A 93 13.33 10.83 -9.86
N ALA A 94 14.02 11.93 -10.15
CA ALA A 94 14.62 12.78 -9.12
C ALA A 94 13.56 13.37 -8.18
N ALA A 95 12.44 13.86 -8.73
CA ALA A 95 11.32 14.37 -7.94
C ALA A 95 10.67 13.27 -7.08
N ALA A 96 10.44 12.09 -7.64
CA ALA A 96 9.89 10.94 -6.92
C ALA A 96 10.83 10.50 -5.78
N ARG A 97 12.13 10.36 -6.05
CA ARG A 97 13.13 10.01 -5.03
C ARG A 97 13.18 11.04 -3.90
N GLN A 98 13.12 12.33 -4.23
CA GLN A 98 13.10 13.37 -3.19
C GLN A 98 11.91 13.23 -2.24
N ARG A 99 10.74 12.85 -2.76
CA ARG A 99 9.52 12.67 -1.97
C ARG A 99 9.49 11.34 -1.22
N PHE A 100 9.95 10.27 -1.84
CA PHE A 100 9.76 8.89 -1.40
C PHE A 100 11.05 8.15 -1.02
N SER A 101 12.14 8.90 -0.75
CA SER A 101 13.47 8.35 -0.49
C SER A 101 13.53 7.28 0.61
N THR A 102 12.59 7.29 1.57
CA THR A 102 12.58 6.32 2.67
C THR A 102 12.06 4.94 2.26
N LEU A 103 11.32 4.83 1.15
CA LEU A 103 10.65 3.59 0.73
C LEU A 103 11.56 2.63 -0.03
N ALA A 104 12.69 3.09 -0.55
CA ALA A 104 13.53 2.33 -1.46
C ALA A 104 15.00 2.72 -1.33
N PRO A 105 15.94 1.77 -1.40
CA PRO A 105 17.36 2.05 -1.36
C PRO A 105 17.80 2.81 -2.62
N ASP A 106 18.94 3.50 -2.53
CA ASP A 106 19.53 4.24 -3.64
C ASP A 106 19.78 3.33 -4.86
N SER A 107 20.21 2.09 -4.63
CA SER A 107 20.39 1.09 -5.69
C SER A 107 19.11 0.74 -6.47
N LEU A 108 17.92 0.89 -5.88
CA LEU A 108 16.64 0.71 -6.58
C LEU A 108 16.28 1.96 -7.40
N TRP A 109 16.47 3.16 -6.82
CA TRP A 109 16.24 4.43 -7.52
C TRP A 109 17.10 4.57 -8.78
N ALA A 110 18.35 4.10 -8.74
CA ALA A 110 19.24 4.08 -9.90
C ALA A 110 18.71 3.28 -11.10
N LYS A 111 17.83 2.30 -10.84
CA LYS A 111 17.25 1.43 -11.87
C LYS A 111 15.90 1.93 -12.39
N MET A 112 15.36 3.01 -11.81
CA MET A 112 14.15 3.66 -12.31
C MET A 112 14.48 4.59 -13.48
N GLU A 113 13.73 4.47 -14.56
CA GLU A 113 13.95 5.25 -15.78
C GLU A 113 12.96 6.41 -15.89
N VAL A 114 11.70 6.17 -15.53
CA VAL A 114 10.61 7.14 -15.69
C VAL A 114 9.71 7.08 -14.47
N CYS A 115 9.38 8.24 -13.90
CA CYS A 115 8.33 8.39 -12.90
C CYS A 115 7.37 9.50 -13.33
N ASN A 116 6.07 9.23 -13.27
CA ASN A 116 5.03 10.20 -13.60
C ASN A 116 3.96 10.25 -12.50
N GLU A 117 3.45 11.45 -12.22
CA GLU A 117 2.26 11.60 -11.41
C GLU A 117 1.06 10.96 -12.12
N THR A 118 0.19 10.34 -11.33
CA THR A 118 -1.03 9.72 -11.86
C THR A 118 -2.21 10.70 -11.78
N THR A 119 -3.39 10.29 -12.26
CA THR A 119 -4.63 11.06 -12.07
C THR A 119 -5.11 11.07 -10.62
N VAL A 120 -4.57 10.17 -9.78
CA VAL A 120 -4.84 10.15 -8.35
C VAL A 120 -3.78 11.01 -7.66
N GLU A 121 -4.25 11.97 -6.88
CA GLU A 121 -3.38 12.83 -6.08
C GLU A 121 -2.47 11.99 -5.17
N ASP A 122 -1.25 12.48 -4.99
CA ASP A 122 -0.25 11.85 -4.12
C ASP A 122 0.18 10.44 -4.53
N VAL A 123 -0.09 10.04 -5.78
CA VAL A 123 0.35 8.77 -6.37
C VAL A 123 1.26 9.01 -7.57
N VAL A 124 2.41 8.36 -7.55
CA VAL A 124 3.42 8.40 -8.62
C VAL A 124 3.69 6.99 -9.10
N ASP A 125 3.62 6.79 -10.42
CA ASP A 125 4.00 5.54 -11.05
C ASP A 125 5.42 5.64 -11.59
N CYS A 126 6.31 4.80 -11.07
CA CYS A 126 7.69 4.66 -11.51
C CYS A 126 7.89 3.36 -12.28
N GLN A 127 8.76 3.39 -13.28
CA GLN A 127 9.06 2.25 -14.14
C GLN A 127 10.55 2.16 -14.42
N GLY A 128 11.07 0.94 -14.49
CA GLY A 128 12.39 0.64 -15.03
C GLY A 128 12.36 -0.70 -15.76
N ARG A 129 13.10 -0.84 -16.86
CA ARG A 129 13.04 -2.06 -17.68
C ARG A 129 13.35 -3.34 -16.91
N ASP A 130 14.31 -3.26 -15.98
CA ASP A 130 14.80 -4.44 -15.25
C ASP A 130 14.05 -4.68 -13.94
N ILE A 131 13.49 -3.61 -13.36
CA ILE A 131 12.85 -3.64 -12.05
C ILE A 131 11.32 -3.67 -12.13
N GLY A 132 10.73 -3.44 -13.31
CA GLY A 132 9.29 -3.41 -13.54
C GLY A 132 8.64 -2.10 -13.14
N GLN A 133 7.36 -2.15 -12.83
CA GLN A 133 6.57 -0.99 -12.40
C GLN A 133 6.42 -0.98 -10.87
N PHE A 134 6.49 0.23 -10.31
CA PHE A 134 6.23 0.55 -8.92
C PHE A 134 5.20 1.67 -8.86
N GLN A 135 4.29 1.55 -7.91
CA GLN A 135 3.39 2.63 -7.54
C GLN A 135 3.77 3.13 -6.15
N LEU A 136 4.08 4.41 -6.06
CA LEU A 136 4.37 5.09 -4.81
C LEU A 136 3.19 5.96 -4.44
N SER A 137 2.84 5.99 -3.16
CA SER A 137 1.74 6.79 -2.66
C SER A 137 2.09 7.44 -1.33
N ASP A 138 1.65 8.68 -1.16
CA ASP A 138 1.80 9.45 0.08
C ASP A 138 0.43 9.62 0.73
N SER A 139 0.08 8.70 1.63
CA SER A 139 -1.21 8.68 2.30
C SER A 139 -1.15 7.84 3.57
N SER A 140 -1.15 8.50 4.73
CA SER A 140 -1.15 7.83 6.04
C SER A 140 -2.30 6.82 6.20
N ALA A 141 -3.47 7.12 5.63
CA ALA A 141 -4.59 6.19 5.62
C ALA A 141 -4.32 4.95 4.78
N LYS A 142 -3.60 5.08 3.65
CA LYS A 142 -3.17 3.93 2.83
C LYS A 142 -2.07 3.15 3.53
N ALA A 143 -1.08 3.81 4.15
CA ALA A 143 -0.04 3.16 4.95
C ALA A 143 -0.65 2.31 6.08
N ALA A 144 -1.50 2.89 6.93
CA ALA A 144 -2.14 2.17 8.03
C ALA A 144 -2.97 0.97 7.55
N ARG A 145 -3.75 1.12 6.46
CA ARG A 145 -4.52 0.01 5.86
C ARG A 145 -3.60 -1.08 5.32
N THR A 146 -2.49 -0.71 4.69
CA THR A 146 -1.52 -1.66 4.11
C THR A 146 -0.79 -2.41 5.20
N THR A 147 -0.33 -1.72 6.25
CA THR A 147 0.26 -2.36 7.45
C THR A 147 -0.71 -3.39 8.03
N LYS A 148 -1.96 -3.00 8.28
CA LYS A 148 -2.99 -3.92 8.80
C LYS A 148 -3.21 -5.12 7.88
N MET A 149 -3.28 -4.88 6.58
CA MET A 149 -3.41 -5.94 5.57
C MET A 149 -2.23 -6.91 5.60
N LEU A 150 -1.00 -6.41 5.76
CA LEU A 150 0.20 -7.24 5.83
C LEU A 150 0.27 -8.06 7.12
N THR A 151 -0.09 -7.47 8.26
CA THR A 151 0.08 -8.11 9.57
C THR A 151 -1.10 -8.98 10.01
N GLU A 152 -2.31 -8.72 9.52
CA GLU A 152 -3.52 -9.41 9.99
C GLU A 152 -4.10 -10.43 8.99
N LEU A 153 -3.83 -10.29 7.68
CA LEU A 153 -4.40 -11.22 6.70
C LEU A 153 -3.58 -12.48 6.57
N ARG A 154 -4.27 -13.62 6.51
CA ARG A 154 -3.65 -14.94 6.33
C ARG A 154 -2.98 -15.14 4.97
N THR A 155 -3.37 -14.33 3.98
CA THR A 155 -2.80 -14.35 2.62
C THR A 155 -1.57 -13.46 2.49
N SER A 156 -1.18 -12.78 3.57
CA SER A 156 -0.02 -11.90 3.63
C SER A 156 1.16 -12.58 4.31
N THR A 157 2.36 -12.20 3.89
CA THR A 157 3.62 -12.59 4.53
C THR A 157 4.45 -11.33 4.77
N VAL A 158 5.02 -11.24 5.95
CA VAL A 158 5.86 -10.11 6.39
C VAL A 158 7.32 -10.57 6.44
N VAL A 159 8.20 -9.79 5.83
CA VAL A 159 9.65 -10.01 5.85
C VAL A 159 10.30 -9.18 6.94
N THR A 160 9.92 -7.91 7.02
CA THR A 160 10.44 -6.94 7.98
C THR A 160 9.28 -6.21 8.62
N ASP A 161 9.29 -6.11 9.95
CA ASP A 161 8.36 -5.30 10.72
C ASP A 161 9.07 -4.77 11.97
N ASN A 162 9.26 -3.46 12.03
CA ASN A 162 9.73 -2.76 13.23
C ASN A 162 8.71 -1.72 13.72
N GLY A 163 7.45 -1.82 13.27
CA GLY A 163 6.36 -0.89 13.53
C GLY A 163 6.36 0.35 12.64
N GLU A 164 7.53 0.93 12.38
CA GLU A 164 7.67 2.10 11.50
C GLU A 164 7.75 1.68 10.04
N PHE A 165 8.63 0.73 9.73
CA PHE A 165 8.81 0.14 8.42
C PHE A 165 8.27 -1.28 8.39
N VAL A 166 7.39 -1.55 7.43
CA VAL A 166 6.83 -2.88 7.19
C VAL A 166 7.04 -3.26 5.73
N VAL A 167 7.70 -4.39 5.50
CA VAL A 167 7.97 -4.94 4.17
C VAL A 167 7.36 -6.33 4.09
N GLY A 168 6.59 -6.59 3.04
CA GLY A 168 5.94 -7.87 2.87
C GLY A 168 5.23 -7.97 1.53
N TRP A 169 4.45 -9.04 1.38
CA TRP A 169 3.59 -9.21 0.23
C TRP A 169 2.26 -9.84 0.60
N THR A 170 1.27 -9.69 -0.27
CA THR A 170 0.01 -10.44 -0.22
C THR A 170 -0.26 -11.09 -1.57
N VAL A 171 -0.92 -12.25 -1.57
CA VAL A 171 -1.27 -12.96 -2.81
C VAL A 171 -2.72 -12.65 -3.17
N LEU A 172 -2.93 -12.21 -4.42
CA LEU A 172 -4.23 -11.90 -5.01
C LEU A 172 -4.40 -12.70 -6.31
N GLY A 173 -5.13 -13.81 -6.22
CA GLY A 173 -5.30 -14.72 -7.38
C GLY A 173 -3.96 -15.37 -7.76
N THR A 174 -3.50 -15.10 -8.97
CA THR A 174 -2.20 -15.58 -9.52
C THR A 174 -1.10 -14.52 -9.42
N ASP A 175 -1.39 -13.36 -8.83
CA ASP A 175 -0.43 -12.28 -8.68
C ASP A 175 -0.07 -12.12 -7.20
N ALA A 176 1.16 -11.70 -6.94
CA ALA A 176 1.58 -11.20 -5.64
C ALA A 176 1.76 -9.69 -5.71
N MET A 177 1.46 -9.02 -4.60
CA MET A 177 1.68 -7.59 -4.44
C MET A 177 2.71 -7.40 -3.32
N ILE A 178 3.89 -6.90 -3.67
CA ILE A 178 4.93 -6.49 -2.72
C ILE A 178 4.59 -5.08 -2.23
N TYR A 179 4.78 -4.87 -0.92
CA TYR A 179 4.58 -3.60 -0.26
C TYR A 179 5.79 -3.25 0.60
N VAL A 180 6.18 -1.99 0.55
CA VAL A 180 7.02 -1.34 1.55
C VAL A 180 6.21 -0.20 2.11
N VAL A 181 6.02 -0.19 3.43
CA VAL A 181 5.27 0.82 4.15
C VAL A 181 6.21 1.55 5.09
N ASP A 182 6.18 2.87 5.03
CA ASP A 182 6.75 3.75 6.03
C ASP A 182 5.59 4.44 6.76
N ASN A 183 5.29 3.98 7.97
CA ASN A 183 4.20 4.48 8.80
C ASN A 183 4.52 5.87 9.39
N SER A 184 5.79 6.27 9.47
CA SER A 184 6.18 7.60 9.97
C SER A 184 5.90 8.69 8.95
N THR A 185 6.22 8.42 7.68
CA THR A 185 5.94 9.36 6.58
C THR A 185 4.57 9.15 5.96
N GLY A 186 3.90 8.03 6.27
CA GLY A 186 2.60 7.69 5.69
C GLY A 186 2.71 7.25 4.24
N GLN A 187 3.86 6.75 3.82
CA GLN A 187 4.14 6.44 2.43
C GLN A 187 4.08 4.93 2.17
N VAL A 188 3.75 4.55 0.95
CA VAL A 188 3.71 3.15 0.53
C VAL A 188 4.28 3.02 -0.87
N LEU A 189 5.22 2.09 -1.05
CA LEU A 189 5.66 1.57 -2.35
C LEU A 189 4.99 0.22 -2.60
N GLN A 190 4.45 0.05 -3.80
CA GLN A 190 3.72 -1.15 -4.21
C GLN A 190 4.27 -1.66 -5.54
N GLN A 191 4.46 -2.97 -5.64
CA GLN A 191 4.78 -3.62 -6.89
C GLN A 191 3.89 -4.85 -7.07
N MET A 192 3.21 -4.92 -8.21
CA MET A 192 2.53 -6.14 -8.65
C MET A 192 3.52 -7.03 -9.40
N LEU A 193 3.55 -8.31 -9.08
CA LEU A 193 4.30 -9.31 -9.80
C LEU A 193 3.44 -10.57 -10.04
N PRO A 194 3.53 -11.19 -11.22
CA PRO A 194 2.91 -12.49 -11.45
C PRO A 194 3.64 -13.56 -10.63
N SER A 195 2.90 -14.31 -9.81
CA SER A 195 3.48 -15.31 -8.91
C SER A 195 4.05 -16.54 -9.63
N ASP A 196 3.64 -16.77 -10.88
CA ASP A 196 4.15 -17.87 -11.71
C ASP A 196 5.56 -17.60 -12.28
N ILE A 197 6.02 -16.34 -12.25
CA ILE A 197 7.29 -15.92 -12.87
C ILE A 197 8.39 -15.71 -11.82
N ALA A 198 8.03 -15.15 -10.65
CA ALA A 198 9.00 -14.82 -9.62
C ALA A 198 8.42 -14.99 -8.21
N GLU A 199 9.22 -15.59 -7.33
CA GLU A 199 8.89 -15.69 -5.91
C GLU A 199 8.99 -14.30 -5.24
N PRO A 200 7.96 -13.82 -4.53
CA PRO A 200 7.95 -12.47 -3.95
C PRO A 200 9.10 -12.23 -2.98
N SER A 201 9.48 -13.25 -2.22
CA SER A 201 10.56 -13.15 -1.25
C SER A 201 11.94 -12.97 -1.91
N ASP A 202 12.16 -13.62 -3.05
CA ASP A 202 13.37 -13.45 -3.85
C ASP A 202 13.41 -12.05 -4.45
N ARG A 203 12.27 -11.60 -4.99
CA ARG A 203 12.15 -10.27 -5.56
C ARG A 203 12.43 -9.15 -4.55
N ILE A 204 11.93 -9.26 -3.33
CA ILE A 204 12.20 -8.30 -2.24
C ILE A 204 13.72 -8.17 -1.99
N ARG A 205 14.44 -9.30 -1.95
CA ARG A 205 15.89 -9.34 -1.73
C ARG A 205 16.67 -8.78 -2.93
N GLU A 206 16.28 -9.12 -4.16
CA GLU A 206 16.91 -8.59 -5.39
C GLU A 206 16.81 -7.06 -5.51
N LEU A 207 15.71 -6.48 -5.01
CA LEU A 207 15.46 -5.05 -5.02
C LEU A 207 16.08 -4.33 -3.81
N GLY A 208 16.70 -5.06 -2.86
CA GLY A 208 17.31 -4.49 -1.67
C GLY A 208 16.29 -3.94 -0.67
N LEU A 209 15.06 -4.45 -0.67
CA LEU A 209 13.98 -3.98 0.19
C LEU A 209 13.99 -4.65 1.59
N ALA A 210 14.76 -5.73 1.77
CA ALA A 210 14.97 -6.42 3.04
C ALA A 210 16.32 -7.17 3.07
#